data_AF-A0A444JCX1-F1
#
_entry.id   AF-A0A444JCX1-F1
#
_cell.length_a   1.000
_cell.length_b   1.000
_cell.length_c   1.000
_cell.angle_alpha   90.00
_cell.angle_beta   90.00
_cell.angle_gamma   90.00
#
_symmetry.space_group_name_H-M   'P 1'
#
loop_
_entity.id
_entity.type
_entity.pdbx_description
1 polymer ?
#
loop_
_entity_poly.entity_id
_entity_poly.type
_entity_poly.pdbx_seq_one_letter_code
_entity_poly.pdbx_strand_id
1 'polypeptide(L)' 'MWSRGIAGIRKESLIINLPGSEKGAKENIEAVLPALAHGLYKLKGGTADCGQKTGKEG' A
#
# COMPACT_ATOMS: atom_id res chain seq x y z
N MET A 1 -13.99 2.01 -17.17
CA MET A 1 -13.10 1.93 -15.99
C MET A 1 -12.09 3.07 -16.07
N TRP A 2 -12.26 4.13 -15.30
CA TRP A 2 -11.32 5.27 -15.26
C TRP A 2 -10.63 5.30 -13.90
N SER A 3 -9.91 4.23 -13.54
CA SER A 3 -9.01 4.29 -12.39
C SER A 3 -7.78 5.10 -12.80
N ARG A 4 -7.76 6.38 -12.41
CA ARG A 4 -6.56 7.23 -12.41
C ARG A 4 -5.80 7.09 -11.09
N GLY A 5 -5.92 5.94 -10.43
CA GLY A 5 -5.31 5.64 -9.14
C GLY A 5 -3.79 5.57 -9.25
N ILE A 6 -3.15 6.73 -9.33
CA ILE A 6 -1.70 6.85 -9.26
C ILE A 6 -1.34 6.88 -7.78
N ALA A 7 -0.49 5.96 -7.33
CA ALA A 7 0.22 6.04 -6.06
C ALA A 7 1.71 6.24 -6.35
N GLY A 8 2.42 6.90 -5.44
CA GLY A 8 3.83 7.21 -5.63
C GLY A 8 4.55 7.46 -4.32
N ILE A 9 5.88 7.50 -4.40
CA ILE A 9 6.75 7.77 -3.26
C ILE A 9 7.44 9.11 -3.47
N ARG A 10 7.45 9.94 -2.43
CA ARG A 10 8.24 11.17 -2.37
C ARG A 10 9.10 11.14 -1.12
N LYS A 11 10.43 11.07 -1.29
CA LYS A 11 11.38 10.83 -0.19
C LYS A 11 11.00 9.53 0.55
N GLU A 12 10.63 9.62 1.82
CA GLU A 12 10.21 8.49 2.66
C GLU A 12 8.69 8.50 2.92
N SER A 13 7.92 9.15 2.04
CA SER A 13 6.46 9.26 2.16
C SER A 13 5.76 8.58 1.00
N LEU A 14 4.87 7.66 1.32
CA LEU A 14 3.95 7.05 0.35
C LEU A 14 2.71 7.94 0.19
N ILE A 15 2.35 8.22 -1.05
CA ILE A 15 1.20 9.04 -1.44
C ILE A 15 0.26 8.14 -2.24
N ILE A 16 -0.99 8.00 -1.76
CA ILE A 16 -2.01 7.16 -2.39
C ILE A 16 -3.20 8.06 -2.73
N ASN A 17 -3.59 8.08 -4.01
CA ASN A 17 -4.81 8.75 -4.42
C ASN A 17 -6.00 7.81 -4.20
N LEU A 18 -7.03 8.31 -3.51
CA LEU A 18 -8.27 7.58 -3.25
C LEU A 18 -9.46 8.26 -3.96
N PRO A 19 -10.54 7.51 -4.27
CA PRO A 19 -11.79 8.09 -4.76
C PRO A 19 -12.40 9.09 -3.76
N GLY A 20 -13.17 10.06 -4.27
CA GLY A 20 -13.82 11.06 -3.42
C GLY A 20 -15.00 10.56 -2.59
N SER A 21 -15.56 9.39 -2.91
CA SER A 21 -16.64 8.79 -2.12
C SER A 21 -16.08 7.95 -0.97
N GLU A 22 -16.72 8.03 0.20
CA GLU A 22 -16.30 7.28 1.39
C GLU A 22 -16.20 5.77 1.13
N LYS A 23 -17.22 5.20 0.47
CA LYS A 23 -17.24 3.78 0.11
C LYS A 23 -16.05 3.40 -0.79
N GLY A 24 -15.79 4.19 -1.83
CA GLY A 24 -14.71 3.91 -2.77
C GLY A 24 -13.33 4.05 -2.13
N ALA A 25 -13.16 5.01 -1.20
CA ALA A 25 -11.95 5.18 -0.42
C ALA A 25 -11.67 3.98 0.50
N LYS A 26 -12.70 3.48 1.20
CA LYS A 26 -12.61 2.30 2.07
C LYS A 26 -12.23 1.04 1.28
N GLU A 27 -12.95 0.76 0.20
CA GLU A 27 -12.68 -0.42 -0.64
C GLU A 27 -11.27 -0.37 -1.27
N ASN A 28 -10.80 0.81 -1.69
CA ASN A 28 -9.46 0.95 -2.27
C ASN A 28 -8.35 0.82 -1.21
N ILE A 29 -8.53 1.42 -0.03
CA ILE A 29 -7.50 1.34 1.02
C ILE A 29 -7.41 -0.07 1.57
N GLU A 30 -8.53 -0.75 1.78
CA GLU A 30 -8.58 -2.15 2.25
C GLU A 30 -7.86 -3.10 1.31
N ALA A 31 -7.92 -2.87 0.00
CA ALA A 31 -7.21 -3.68 -0.99
C ALA A 31 -5.67 -3.60 -0.86
N VAL A 32 -5.13 -2.47 -0.38
CA VAL A 32 -3.67 -2.25 -0.27
C VAL A 32 -3.13 -2.39 1.15
N LEU A 33 -3.99 -2.38 2.17
CA LEU A 33 -3.61 -2.54 3.58
C LEU A 33 -2.70 -3.75 3.85
N PRO A 34 -2.96 -4.96 3.31
CA PRO A 34 -2.11 -6.12 3.59
C PRO A 34 -0.66 -5.95 3.12
N ALA A 35 -0.45 -5.22 2.01
CA ALA A 35 0.87 -4.97 1.45
C ALA A 35 1.55 -3.72 2.04
N LEU A 36 0.77 -2.83 2.67
CA LEU A 36 1.22 -1.51 3.12
C LEU A 36 2.31 -1.61 4.20
N ALA A 37 2.17 -2.53 5.15
CA ALA A 37 3.15 -2.72 6.22
C ALA A 37 4.54 -3.05 5.66
N HIS A 38 4.62 -4.01 4.75
CA HIS A 38 5.87 -4.37 4.07
C HIS A 38 6.36 -3.24 3.15
N GLY A 39 5.47 -2.56 2.43
CA GLY A 39 5.81 -1.42 1.58
C GLY A 39 6.47 -0.28 2.37
N LEU A 40 5.95 0.04 3.56
CA LEU A 40 6.53 1.06 4.45
C LEU A 40 7.85 0.61 5.06
N TYR A 41 8.00 -0.68 5.39
CA TYR A 41 9.28 -1.24 5.83
C TYR A 41 10.37 -1.09 4.75
N LYS A 42 10.04 -1.40 3.49
CA LYS A 42 10.91 -1.19 2.34
C LYS A 42 11.26 0.28 2.11
N LEU A 43 10.26 1.15 2.22
CA LEU A 43 10.43 2.60 2.06
C LEU A 43 11.46 3.18 3.05
N LYS A 44 11.55 2.60 4.25
CA LYS A 44 12.50 2.99 5.30
C LYS A 44 13.88 2.31 5.19
N GLY A 45 14.17 1.63 4.07
CA GLY A 45 15.47 0.97 3.84
C GLY A 45 15.55 -0.49 4.29
N GLY A 46 14.41 -1.13 4.54
CA GLY A 46 14.37 -2.55 4.89
C GLY A 46 14.87 -3.48 3.77
N THR A 47 15.74 -4.43 4.09
CA THR A 47 16.40 -5.31 3.11
C THR A 47 15.71 -6.66 2.89
N ALA A 48 14.68 -7.00 3.69
CA ALA A 48 13.96 -8.29 3.59
C ALA A 48 13.37 -8.57 2.19
N ASP A 49 13.39 -9.81 1.72
CA ASP A 49 12.98 -10.11 0.34
C ASP A 49 11.45 -10.00 0.11
N CYS A 50 11.03 -9.48 -1.05
CA CYS A 50 9.60 -9.29 -1.40
C CYS A 50 8.86 -10.61 -1.74
N GLY A 51 9.55 -11.75 -1.81
CA GLY A 51 8.98 -13.05 -2.20
C GLY A 51 8.59 -13.99 -1.05
N GLN A 52 8.88 -13.63 0.21
CA GLN A 52 8.53 -14.49 1.34
C GLN A 52 7.04 -14.36 1.65
N LYS A 53 6.31 -15.49 1.62
CA LYS A 53 4.92 -15.54 2.06
C LYS A 53 4.87 -15.14 3.54
N THR A 54 4.53 -13.89 3.85
CA THR A 54 4.04 -13.52 5.18
C THR A 54 2.69 -14.19 5.36
N GLY A 55 2.74 -15.45 5.79
CA GLY A 55 1.61 -16.21 6.27
C GLY A 55 1.96 -16.75 7.66
N LYS A 56 1.15 -16.33 8.64
CA LYS A 56 1.10 -16.79 10.03
C LYS A 56 2.27 -16.44 10.95
N GLU A 57 2.00 -15.47 11.84
CA GLU A 57 2.23 -15.68 13.27
C GLU A 57 0.90 -15.36 13.99
N GLY A 58 0.35 -16.38 14.65
CA GLY A 58 -1.01 -16.42 15.22
C GLY A 58 -1.75 -17.68 14.82
#